data_AF-A0A2E0D4K3-F1
#
_entry.id   AF-A0A2E0D4K3-F1
#
_cell.length_a   1.000
_cell.length_b   1.000
_cell.length_c   1.000
_cell.angle_alpha   90.00
_cell.angle_beta   90.00
_cell.angle_gamma   90.00
#
_symmetry.space_group_name_H-M   'P 1'
#
loop_
_entity.id
_entity.type
_entity.pdbx_description
1 polymer ?
#
loop_
_entity_poly.entity_id
_entity_poly.type
_entity_poly.pdbx_seq_one_letter_code
_entity_poly.pdbx_strand_id
1 'polypeptide(L)'
;MKITIIGINEITEHVLRYIEDISENIVIYDMHIPADFKNKYKSKNNITIIENNYIEKDLFSISEEAERLLILTKDDVTNIYFYYKIRNYNNDLKLLVLINDFSLYEIYFEKQINVINQIDLEKENLLTKLNV
;
A
#
# COMPACT_ATOMS: atom_id res chain seq x y z
N MET A 1 -9.77 11.33 4.03
CA MET A 1 -8.45 10.76 3.65
C MET A 1 -8.62 9.70 2.58
N LYS A 2 -7.90 9.86 1.45
CA LYS A 2 -7.87 8.93 0.32
C LYS A 2 -6.60 8.07 0.36
N ILE A 3 -6.77 6.78 0.62
CA ILE A 3 -5.67 5.81 0.64
C ILE A 3 -5.69 4.97 -0.64
N THR A 4 -4.56 4.89 -1.33
CA THR A 4 -4.35 3.95 -2.42
C THR A 4 -3.46 2.82 -1.95
N ILE A 5 -3.78 1.58 -2.30
CA ILE A 5 -3.00 0.39 -1.96
C ILE A 5 -2.66 -0.37 -3.24
N ILE A 6 -1.41 -0.77 -3.40
CA ILE A 6 -0.95 -1.65 -4.47
C ILE A 6 -0.56 -2.99 -3.84
N GLY A 7 -1.26 -4.06 -4.18
CA GLY A 7 -1.03 -5.41 -3.66
C GLY A 7 -2.10 -5.88 -2.67
N ILE A 8 -2.55 -7.11 -2.85
CA ILE A 8 -3.46 -7.86 -2.00
C ILE A 8 -2.70 -9.06 -1.41
N ASN A 9 -2.45 -8.99 -0.11
CA ASN A 9 -1.94 -10.09 0.69
C ASN A 9 -2.46 -10.00 2.13
N GLU A 10 -1.93 -10.84 3.02
CA GLU A 10 -2.30 -10.87 4.43
C GLU A 10 -2.04 -9.52 5.14
N ILE A 11 -0.99 -8.81 4.73
CA ILE A 11 -0.64 -7.48 5.25
C ILE A 11 -1.68 -6.45 4.81
N THR A 12 -2.11 -6.49 3.55
CA THR A 12 -3.22 -5.66 3.06
C THR A 12 -4.47 -5.85 3.91
N GLU A 13 -4.84 -7.10 4.20
CA GLU A 13 -6.00 -7.39 5.05
C GLU A 13 -5.84 -6.85 6.47
N HIS A 14 -4.65 -6.99 7.04
CA HIS A 14 -4.35 -6.49 8.39
C HIS A 14 -4.42 -4.97 8.45
N VAL A 15 -3.84 -4.28 7.46
CA VAL A 15 -3.91 -2.82 7.31
C VAL A 15 -5.37 -2.36 7.22
N LEU A 16 -6.18 -3.02 6.37
CA LEU A 16 -7.58 -2.65 6.17
C LEU A 16 -8.40 -2.66 7.46
N ARG A 17 -8.16 -3.60 8.38
CA ARG A 17 -8.84 -3.65 9.69
C ARG A 17 -8.66 -2.37 10.52
N TYR A 18 -7.62 -1.60 10.27
CA TYR A 18 -7.33 -0.38 11.03
C TYR A 18 -7.71 0.89 10.28
N ILE A 19 -7.71 0.85 8.95
CA ILE A 19 -7.96 2.05 8.14
C ILE A 19 -9.38 2.13 7.57
N GLU A 20 -10.13 1.02 7.52
CA GLU A 20 -11.44 0.99 6.84
C GLU A 20 -12.47 1.95 7.46
N ASP A 21 -12.48 2.14 8.77
CA ASP A 21 -13.46 2.98 9.44
C ASP A 21 -13.04 4.46 9.56
N ILE A 22 -11.78 4.77 9.23
CA ILE A 22 -11.20 6.12 9.34
C ILE A 22 -10.83 6.74 7.99
N SER A 23 -10.94 5.98 6.91
CA SER A 23 -10.64 6.44 5.55
C SER A 23 -11.93 6.69 4.77
N GLU A 24 -12.01 7.84 4.11
CA GLU A 24 -13.16 8.22 3.28
C GLU A 24 -13.23 7.39 2.00
N ASN A 25 -12.08 7.08 1.43
CA ASN A 25 -11.95 6.30 0.20
C ASN A 25 -10.65 5.49 0.22
N ILE A 26 -10.76 4.19 -0.04
CA ILE A 26 -9.66 3.26 -0.18
C ILE A 26 -9.75 2.65 -1.58
N VAL A 27 -8.72 2.83 -2.39
CA VAL A 27 -8.63 2.22 -3.72
C VAL A 27 -7.50 1.20 -3.72
N ILE A 28 -7.81 -0.05 -4.07
CA ILE A 28 -6.87 -1.17 -4.03
C ILE A 28 -6.64 -1.67 -5.45
N TYR A 29 -5.38 -1.72 -5.87
CA TYR A 29 -4.95 -2.26 -7.15
C TYR A 29 -4.20 -3.58 -6.95
N ASP A 30 -4.53 -4.60 -7.72
CA ASP A 30 -3.73 -5.82 -7.86
C ASP A 30 -3.85 -6.38 -9.28
N MET A 31 -2.86 -7.14 -9.72
CA MET A 31 -2.93 -7.91 -10.97
C MET A 31 -3.89 -9.09 -10.86
N HIS A 32 -4.11 -9.60 -9.64
CA HIS A 32 -5.03 -10.70 -9.37
C HIS A 32 -5.81 -10.47 -8.08
N ILE A 33 -7.14 -10.51 -8.17
CA ILE A 33 -8.02 -10.34 -6.99
C ILE A 33 -8.55 -11.70 -6.54
N PRO A 34 -8.17 -12.18 -5.33
CA PRO A 34 -8.78 -13.37 -4.75
C PRO A 34 -10.29 -13.20 -4.57
N ALA A 35 -11.07 -14.22 -4.95
CA ALA A 35 -12.53 -14.17 -4.87
C ALA A 35 -13.03 -13.90 -3.43
N ASP A 36 -12.40 -14.50 -2.43
CA ASP A 36 -12.74 -14.31 -1.02
C ASP A 36 -12.50 -12.87 -0.56
N PHE A 37 -11.39 -12.26 -0.98
CA PHE A 37 -11.08 -10.86 -0.69
C PHE A 37 -12.13 -9.94 -1.33
N LYS A 38 -12.47 -10.17 -2.62
CA LYS A 38 -13.50 -9.40 -3.32
C LYS A 38 -14.86 -9.50 -2.65
N ASN A 39 -15.25 -10.70 -2.22
CA ASN A 39 -16.53 -10.94 -1.56
C ASN A 39 -16.60 -10.28 -0.18
N LYS A 40 -15.51 -10.34 0.60
CA LYS A 40 -15.40 -9.75 1.94
C LYS A 40 -15.65 -8.24 1.94
N TYR A 41 -15.14 -7.53 0.93
CA TYR A 41 -15.24 -6.07 0.84
C TYR A 41 -16.34 -5.58 -0.13
N LYS A 42 -17.14 -6.48 -0.71
CA LYS A 42 -18.17 -6.14 -1.70
C LYS A 42 -19.22 -5.14 -1.20
N SER A 43 -19.54 -5.16 0.09
CA SER A 43 -20.54 -4.28 0.71
C SER A 43 -19.96 -3.00 1.32
N LYS A 44 -18.64 -2.79 1.24
CA LYS A 44 -17.97 -1.63 1.82
C LYS A 44 -17.95 -0.48 0.81
N ASN A 45 -18.76 0.55 1.06
CA ASN A 45 -18.96 1.67 0.13
C ASN A 45 -17.72 2.55 -0.07
N ASN A 46 -16.78 2.52 0.87
CA ASN A 46 -15.54 3.29 0.82
C ASN A 46 -14.34 2.50 0.29
N ILE A 47 -14.51 1.24 -0.12
CA ILE A 47 -13.43 0.40 -0.66
C ILE A 47 -13.73 0.06 -2.12
N THR A 48 -12.85 0.47 -3.02
CA THR A 48 -12.88 0.10 -4.45
C THR A 48 -11.70 -0.82 -4.75
N ILE A 49 -11.97 -1.98 -5.34
CA ILE A 49 -10.93 -2.95 -5.72
C ILE A 49 -10.86 -3.04 -7.25
N ILE A 50 -9.67 -2.83 -7.80
CA ILE A 50 -9.42 -2.72 -9.24
C ILE A 50 -8.39 -3.77 -9.64
N GLU A 51 -8.78 -4.65 -10.56
CA GLU A 51 -7.85 -5.59 -11.20
C GLU A 51 -7.14 -4.85 -12.32
N ASN A 52 -5.82 -4.73 -12.23
CA ASN A 52 -5.03 -4.00 -13.22
C ASN A 52 -3.77 -4.80 -13.61
N ASN A 53 -3.78 -5.34 -14.83
CA ASN A 53 -2.65 -6.07 -15.41
C ASN A 53 -1.48 -5.17 -15.85
N TYR A 54 -1.65 -3.84 -15.77
CA TYR A 54 -0.71 -2.83 -16.24
C TYR A 54 -0.33 -1.83 -15.13
N ILE A 55 -0.41 -2.22 -13.85
CA ILE A 55 -0.10 -1.36 -12.69
C ILE A 55 1.20 -0.59 -12.90
N GLU A 56 2.27 -1.25 -13.38
CA GLU A 56 3.57 -0.60 -13.62
C GLU A 56 3.48 0.60 -14.59
N LYS A 57 2.67 0.49 -15.65
CA LYS A 57 2.48 1.55 -16.65
C LYS A 57 1.62 2.69 -16.10
N ASP A 58 0.70 2.35 -15.20
CA ASP A 58 -0.27 3.28 -14.62
C ASP A 58 0.21 3.91 -13.31
N LEU A 59 1.44 3.64 -12.85
CA LEU A 59 1.96 4.17 -11.58
C LEU A 59 1.87 5.70 -11.50
N PHE A 60 2.07 6.41 -12.61
CA PHE A 60 1.92 7.87 -12.65
C PHE A 60 0.50 8.30 -12.27
N SER A 61 -0.52 7.80 -12.97
CA SER A 61 -1.92 8.16 -12.70
C SER A 61 -2.39 7.67 -11.33
N ILE A 62 -1.99 6.46 -10.93
CA ILE A 62 -2.26 5.92 -9.59
C ILE A 62 -1.69 6.84 -8.50
N SER A 63 -0.48 7.39 -8.71
CA SER A 63 0.18 8.27 -7.75
C SER A 63 -0.40 9.69 -7.71
N GLU A 64 -0.83 10.25 -8.84
CA GLU A 64 -1.48 11.57 -8.93
C GLU A 64 -2.79 11.62 -8.16
N GLU A 65 -3.51 10.51 -8.13
CA GLU A 65 -4.81 10.42 -7.50
C GLU A 65 -4.76 10.13 -5.99
N ALA A 66 -3.61 9.80 -5.43
CA ALA A 66 -3.46 9.33 -4.06
C ALA A 66 -3.07 10.48 -3.10
N GLU A 67 -3.68 10.56 -1.91
CA GLU A 67 -3.10 11.36 -0.82
C GLU A 67 -1.99 10.57 -0.10
N ARG A 68 -2.19 9.25 -0.01
CA ARG A 68 -1.25 8.29 0.57
C ARG A 68 -1.27 7.02 -0.27
N LEU A 69 -0.10 6.45 -0.53
CA LEU A 69 0.02 5.25 -1.34
C LEU A 69 0.84 4.19 -0.61
N LEU A 70 0.23 3.03 -0.39
CA LEU A 70 0.82 1.88 0.27
C LEU A 70 1.22 0.87 -0.80
N ILE A 71 2.50 0.51 -0.85
CA ILE A 71 3.04 -0.47 -1.79
C ILE A 71 3.25 -1.77 -1.01
N LEU A 72 2.27 -2.65 -1.08
CA LEU A 72 2.13 -3.84 -0.25
C LEU A 72 2.13 -5.13 -1.08
N THR A 73 2.83 -5.18 -2.21
CA THR A 73 2.94 -6.46 -2.93
C THR A 73 3.76 -7.46 -2.12
N LYS A 74 3.65 -8.76 -2.43
CA LYS A 74 4.45 -9.80 -1.75
C LYS A 74 5.94 -9.78 -2.13
N ASP A 75 6.31 -9.04 -3.17
CA ASP A 75 7.66 -9.03 -3.72
C ASP A 75 8.39 -7.73 -3.37
N ASP A 76 9.43 -7.83 -2.55
CA ASP A 76 10.17 -6.65 -2.06
C ASP A 76 10.84 -5.90 -3.20
N VAL A 77 11.33 -6.61 -4.23
CA VAL A 77 11.95 -5.99 -5.41
C VAL A 77 10.94 -5.11 -6.16
N THR A 78 9.73 -5.62 -6.37
CA THR A 78 8.62 -4.88 -6.97
C THR A 78 8.24 -3.67 -6.12
N ASN A 79 8.14 -3.84 -4.80
CA ASN A 79 7.79 -2.75 -3.89
C ASN A 79 8.81 -1.60 -3.95
N ILE A 80 10.10 -1.93 -3.92
CA ILE A 80 11.21 -0.98 -4.03
C ILE A 80 11.23 -0.32 -5.41
N TYR A 81 11.04 -1.11 -6.48
CA TYR A 81 11.00 -0.58 -7.85
C TYR A 81 9.86 0.43 -8.02
N PHE A 82 8.66 0.09 -7.56
CA PHE A 82 7.50 1.00 -7.59
C PHE A 82 7.74 2.25 -6.76
N TYR A 83 8.35 2.13 -5.57
CA TYR A 83 8.72 3.28 -4.76
C TYR A 83 9.55 4.30 -5.55
N TYR A 84 10.65 3.86 -6.17
CA TYR A 84 11.52 4.77 -6.93
C TYR A 84 10.83 5.33 -8.18
N LYS A 85 10.05 4.51 -8.89
CA LYS A 85 9.24 4.96 -10.03
C LYS A 85 8.26 6.07 -9.63
N ILE A 86 7.52 5.87 -8.55
CA ILE A 86 6.55 6.85 -8.05
C ILE A 86 7.27 8.11 -7.56
N ARG A 87 8.41 8.00 -6.87
CA ARG A 87 9.19 9.18 -6.44
C ARG A 87 9.65 10.06 -7.61
N ASN A 88 9.93 9.47 -8.77
CA ASN A 88 10.25 10.23 -9.99
C ASN A 88 9.05 10.98 -10.58
N TYR A 89 7.82 10.53 -10.29
CA TYR A 89 6.58 11.15 -10.76
C TYR A 89 6.00 12.14 -9.76
N ASN A 90 5.96 11.77 -8.49
CA ASN A 90 5.39 12.52 -7.40
C ASN A 90 6.30 12.38 -6.16
N ASN A 91 7.26 13.29 -6.04
CA ASN A 91 8.28 13.23 -4.99
C ASN A 91 7.70 13.47 -3.59
N ASP A 92 6.60 14.22 -3.47
CA ASP A 92 6.02 14.63 -2.18
C ASP A 92 4.95 13.65 -1.66
N LEU A 93 4.53 12.68 -2.47
CA LEU A 93 3.51 11.70 -2.09
C LEU A 93 3.91 10.93 -0.83
N LYS A 94 2.99 10.78 0.12
CA LYS A 94 3.24 9.98 1.32
C LYS A 94 3.16 8.49 0.96
N LEU A 95 4.32 7.86 0.85
CA LEU A 95 4.48 6.44 0.56
C LEU A 95 4.68 5.63 1.84
N LEU A 96 4.15 4.41 1.87
CA LEU A 96 4.50 3.37 2.84
C LEU A 96 4.82 2.09 2.05
N VAL A 97 5.99 1.51 2.27
CA VAL A 97 6.48 0.38 1.47
C VAL A 97 6.64 -0.86 2.34
N LEU A 98 6.02 -1.97 1.93
CA LEU A 98 6.25 -3.26 2.57
C LEU A 98 7.61 -3.81 2.15
N ILE A 99 8.43 -4.19 3.13
CA ILE A 99 9.66 -4.94 2.93
C ILE A 99 9.65 -6.11 3.92
N ASN A 100 9.54 -7.33 3.39
CA ASN A 100 9.46 -8.56 4.17
C ASN A 100 10.84 -9.06 4.61
N ASP A 101 11.85 -8.96 3.74
CA ASP A 101 13.23 -9.28 4.10
C ASP A 101 13.73 -8.29 5.15
N PHE A 102 14.12 -8.81 6.31
CA PHE A 102 14.51 -7.99 7.44
C PHE A 102 15.81 -7.19 7.17
N SER A 103 16.76 -7.77 6.44
CA SER A 103 18.02 -7.09 6.12
C SER A 103 17.76 -5.93 5.16
N LEU A 104 16.89 -6.11 4.17
CA LEU A 104 16.43 -5.03 3.32
C LEU A 104 15.67 -3.98 4.14
N TYR A 105 14.76 -4.41 5.02
CA TYR A 105 13.99 -3.50 5.86
C TYR A 105 14.90 -2.54 6.64
N GLU A 106 15.92 -3.06 7.31
CA GLU A 106 16.90 -2.23 8.06
C GLU A 106 17.61 -1.22 7.14
N ILE A 107 18.08 -1.65 5.97
CA ILE A 107 18.76 -0.77 5.01
C ILE A 107 17.85 0.39 4.57
N TYR A 108 16.59 0.11 4.24
CA TYR A 108 15.67 1.14 3.75
C TYR A 108 15.15 2.02 4.90
N PHE A 109 14.99 1.47 6.10
CA PHE A 109 14.68 2.21 7.31
C PHE A 109 15.80 3.22 7.66
N GLU A 110 17.07 2.81 7.62
CA GLU A 110 18.23 3.69 7.82
C GLU A 110 18.29 4.82 6.79
N LYS A 111 17.84 4.55 5.56
CA LYS A 111 17.69 5.56 4.49
C LYS A 111 16.50 6.51 4.70
N GLN A 112 15.82 6.43 5.84
CA GLN A 112 14.64 7.23 6.18
C GLN A 112 13.48 7.04 5.19
N ILE A 113 13.43 5.89 4.53
CA ILE A 113 12.27 5.52 3.71
C ILE A 113 11.20 4.98 4.66
N ASN A 114 9.97 5.45 4.47
CA ASN A 114 8.84 4.98 5.27
C ASN A 114 8.48 3.54 4.87
N VAL A 115 9.08 2.59 5.55
CA VAL A 115 8.92 1.15 5.33
C VAL A 115 8.13 0.50 6.47
N ILE A 116 7.51 -0.63 6.18
CA ILE A 116 6.87 -1.52 7.16
C ILE A 116 7.29 -2.96 6.89
N ASN A 117 7.45 -3.73 7.96
CA ASN A 117 7.65 -5.18 7.92
C ASN A 117 6.49 -5.86 8.67
N GLN A 118 6.32 -7.17 8.46
CA GLN A 118 5.32 -7.99 9.16
C GLN A 118 5.43 -7.89 10.70
N ILE A 119 6.64 -7.62 11.22
CA ILE A 119 6.89 -7.49 12.66
C ILE A 119 6.33 -6.17 13.24
N ASP A 120 6.18 -5.12 12.42
CA ASP A 120 5.80 -3.77 12.85
C ASP A 120 4.32 -3.42 12.61
N LEU A 121 3.47 -4.43 12.48
CA LEU A 121 2.05 -4.27 12.13
C LEU A 121 1.12 -3.93 13.32
N GLU A 122 1.68 -3.53 14.45
CA GLU A 122 0.88 -3.00 15.55
C GLU A 122 0.11 -1.76 15.11
N LYS A 123 -1.15 -1.64 15.57
CA LYS A 123 -2.07 -0.57 15.15
C LYS A 123 -1.44 0.82 15.30
N GLU A 124 -0.83 1.11 16.44
CA GLU A 124 -0.24 2.42 16.74
C GLU A 124 0.92 2.74 15.79
N ASN A 125 1.77 1.76 15.50
CA ASN A 125 2.87 1.91 14.54
C ASN A 125 2.36 2.17 13.14
N LEU A 126 1.34 1.42 12.69
CA LEU A 126 0.74 1.64 11.37
C LEU A 126 0.10 3.03 11.28
N LEU A 127 -0.73 3.42 12.24
CA LEU A 127 -1.40 4.73 12.23
C LEU A 127 -0.38 5.88 12.29
N THR A 128 0.69 5.73 13.07
CA THR A 128 1.80 6.69 13.11
C THR A 128 2.51 6.80 11.76
N LYS A 129 2.85 5.69 11.11
CA LYS A 129 3.45 5.69 9.76
C LYS A 129 2.51 6.25 8.70
N LEU A 130 1.21 6.09 8.91
CA LEU A 130 0.16 6.72 8.12
C LEU A 130 -0.14 8.15 8.59
N ASN A 131 0.50 8.72 9.61
CA ASN A 131 0.17 10.03 10.18
C ASN A 131 -1.35 10.25 10.33
N VAL A 132 -2.03 9.33 11.04
CA VAL A 132 -3.47 9.36 11.34
C VAL A 132 -3.70 9.16 12.82
#